data_AF-A0A8E2IZN8-F1
#
_entry.id   AF-A0A8E2IZN8-F1
#
_cell.length_a   1.000
_cell.length_b   1.000
_cell.length_c   1.000
_cell.angle_alpha   90.00
_cell.angle_beta   90.00
_cell.angle_gamma   90.00
#
_symmetry.space_group_name_H-M   'P 1'
#
loop_
_entity.id
_entity.type
_entity.pdbx_description
1 polymer ?
#
loop_
_entity_poly.entity_id
_entity_poly.type
_entity_poly.pdbx_seq_one_letter_code
_entity_poly.pdbx_strand_id
1 'polypeptide(L)'
;MNTLAVTGGQPMFVLPGRPFTIDADAVITQMCRRASSPRFETWWRRVESVGYCAHPIQLVGDDHGGRQHTVWTRCNNRRAAVCPSCSDLYARDTWQLVHAGAAGGHHNVHAEVASRCSLRG
;
A
#
# COMPACT_ATOMS: atom_id res chain seq x y z
N MET A 1 -23.03 5.39 20.26
CA MET A 1 -22.62 6.75 20.65
C MET A 1 -21.76 6.63 21.90
N ASN A 2 -20.48 6.33 21.73
CA ASN A 2 -19.47 6.58 22.73
C ASN A 2 -18.13 6.66 22.00
N THR A 3 -17.78 7.86 21.57
CA THR A 3 -16.49 8.15 20.96
C THR A 3 -15.52 8.30 22.12
N LEU A 4 -14.79 7.24 22.46
CA LEU A 4 -13.59 7.41 23.27
C LEU A 4 -12.60 8.18 22.40
N ALA A 5 -12.55 9.50 22.56
CA ALA A 5 -11.48 10.31 22.06
C ALA A 5 -10.19 9.76 22.69
N VAL A 6 -9.41 9.01 21.93
CA VAL A 6 -8.00 8.81 22.26
C VAL A 6 -7.36 10.18 22.09
N THR A 7 -7.38 10.98 23.15
CA THR A 7 -6.61 12.22 23.29
C THR A 7 -5.15 11.83 23.51
N GLY A 8 -4.53 11.26 22.48
CA GLY A 8 -3.18 10.71 22.54
C GLY A 8 -2.20 11.52 21.72
N GLY A 9 -1.88 12.74 22.19
CA GLY A 9 -0.74 13.53 21.70
C GLY A 9 -0.84 14.06 20.27
N GLN A 10 -0.20 15.19 20.00
CA GLN A 10 0.07 15.60 18.62
C GLN A 10 0.90 14.47 17.96
N PRO A 11 0.50 13.93 16.80
CA PRO A 11 1.29 12.90 16.16
C PRO A 11 2.65 13.50 15.77
N MET A 12 3.73 12.90 16.25
CA MET A 12 5.12 13.27 15.88
C MET A 12 5.36 13.20 14.35
N PHE A 13 4.45 12.55 13.62
CA PHE A 13 4.53 12.41 12.18
C PHE A 13 3.13 12.48 11.55
N VAL A 14 2.91 13.48 10.70
CA VAL A 14 1.67 13.63 9.92
C VAL A 14 1.92 13.13 8.50
N LEU A 15 1.25 12.05 8.13
CA LEU A 15 1.25 11.55 6.74
C LEU A 15 0.34 12.45 5.89
N PRO A 16 0.82 13.00 4.76
CA PRO A 16 -0.02 13.79 3.85
C PRO A 16 -1.26 13.02 3.41
N GLY A 17 -2.44 13.60 3.63
CA GLY A 17 -3.72 13.05 3.16
C GLY A 17 -4.38 11.99 4.06
N ARG A 18 -3.87 11.77 5.28
CA ARG A 18 -4.48 10.81 6.23
C ARG A 18 -5.07 11.56 7.45
N PRO A 19 -6.32 11.28 7.87
CA PRO A 19 -6.87 11.87 9.08
C PRO A 19 -6.06 11.45 10.30
N PHE A 20 -5.77 12.42 11.17
CA PHE A 20 -4.99 12.26 12.41
C PHE A 20 -5.80 11.65 13.57
N THR A 21 -7.12 11.54 13.41
CA THR A 21 -8.01 10.89 14.37
C THR A 21 -8.72 9.71 13.72
N ILE A 22 -8.57 8.54 14.32
CA ILE A 22 -9.33 7.34 13.98
C ILE A 22 -10.20 7.02 15.20
N ASP A 23 -11.50 6.78 14.97
CA ASP A 23 -12.36 6.16 15.97
C ASP A 23 -11.94 4.68 16.11
N ALA A 24 -11.06 4.43 17.07
CA ALA A 24 -10.47 3.10 17.27
C ALA A 24 -11.54 2.06 17.59
N ASP A 25 -12.56 2.39 18.39
CA ASP A 25 -13.63 1.46 18.76
C ASP A 25 -14.50 1.09 17.56
N ALA A 26 -14.83 2.06 16.72
CA ALA A 26 -15.55 1.80 15.48
C ALA A 26 -14.74 0.89 14.54
N VAL A 27 -13.43 1.14 14.39
CA VAL A 27 -12.54 0.32 13.56
C VAL A 27 -12.42 -1.09 14.13
N ILE A 28 -12.15 -1.25 15.44
CA ILE A 28 -12.05 -2.55 16.11
C ILE A 28 -13.36 -3.32 15.95
N THR A 29 -14.51 -2.65 16.13
CA THR A 29 -15.83 -3.27 15.94
C THR A 29 -16.01 -3.79 14.50
N GLN A 30 -15.60 -3.02 13.50
CA GLN A 30 -15.63 -3.45 12.10
C GLN A 30 -14.68 -4.62 11.82
N MET A 31 -13.48 -4.60 12.41
CA MET A 31 -12.50 -5.67 12.31
C MET A 31 -13.05 -6.97 12.92
N CYS A 32 -13.56 -6.93 14.15
CA CYS A 32 -14.17 -8.08 14.81
C CYS A 32 -15.36 -8.62 14.00
N ARG A 33 -16.26 -7.75 13.52
CA ARG A 33 -17.39 -8.16 12.69
C ARG A 33 -16.93 -8.88 11.42
N ARG A 34 -15.87 -8.40 10.76
CA ARG A 34 -15.33 -9.04 9.55
C ARG A 34 -14.67 -10.39 9.88
N ALA A 35 -13.84 -10.43 10.92
CA ALA A 35 -13.12 -11.61 11.37
C ALA A 35 -14.07 -12.74 11.79
N SER A 36 -15.18 -12.41 12.45
CA SER A 36 -16.20 -13.38 12.85
C SER A 36 -17.16 -13.79 11.73
N SER A 37 -17.00 -13.29 10.50
CA SER A 37 -17.91 -13.64 9.40
C SER A 37 -17.64 -15.04 8.85
N PRO A 38 -18.67 -15.85 8.51
CA PRO A 38 -18.47 -17.20 7.96
C PRO A 38 -17.67 -17.26 6.64
N ARG A 39 -17.56 -16.13 5.93
CA ARG A 39 -16.83 -16.00 4.67
C ARG A 39 -15.45 -15.36 4.83
N PHE A 40 -14.98 -15.18 6.06
CA PHE A 40 -13.72 -14.50 6.36
C PHE A 40 -12.56 -15.08 5.56
N GLU A 41 -12.36 -16.40 5.58
CA GLU A 41 -11.24 -17.06 4.89
C GLU A 41 -11.23 -16.86 3.37
N THR A 42 -12.40 -16.91 2.74
CA THR A 42 -12.51 -16.67 1.29
C THR A 42 -12.25 -15.21 0.95
N TRP A 43 -12.75 -14.30 1.80
CA TRP A 43 -12.46 -12.88 1.67
C TRP A 43 -10.97 -12.57 1.91
N TRP A 44 -10.35 -13.16 2.93
CA TRP A 44 -8.95 -12.94 3.29
C TRP A 44 -8.02 -13.42 2.18
N ARG A 45 -8.23 -14.63 1.65
CA ARG A 45 -7.51 -15.11 0.45
C ARG A 45 -7.61 -14.14 -0.73
N ARG A 46 -8.76 -13.48 -0.93
CA ARG A 46 -8.91 -12.46 -1.98
C ARG A 46 -8.07 -11.22 -1.64
N VAL A 47 -8.10 -10.74 -0.40
CA VAL A 47 -7.27 -9.60 0.06
C VAL A 47 -5.78 -9.89 -0.13
N GLU A 48 -5.31 -11.07 0.24
CA GLU A 48 -3.93 -11.53 0.02
C GLU A 48 -3.60 -11.60 -1.48
N SER A 49 -4.51 -12.15 -2.30
CA SER A 49 -4.29 -12.29 -3.74
C SER A 49 -4.06 -10.97 -4.49
N VAL A 50 -4.61 -9.87 -3.96
CA VAL A 50 -4.44 -8.52 -4.53
C VAL A 50 -3.37 -7.69 -3.80
N GLY A 51 -2.60 -8.32 -2.90
CA GLY A 51 -1.53 -7.66 -2.13
C GLY A 51 -2.04 -6.55 -1.22
N TYR A 52 -3.20 -6.73 -0.58
CA TYR A 52 -3.78 -5.76 0.36
C TYR A 52 -4.13 -4.40 -0.27
N CYS A 53 -4.37 -4.38 -1.58
CA CYS A 53 -4.84 -3.19 -2.29
C CYS A 53 -6.21 -2.72 -1.73
N ALA A 54 -6.33 -1.45 -1.37
CA ALA A 54 -7.60 -0.86 -0.92
C ALA A 54 -8.62 -0.68 -2.07
N HIS A 55 -8.13 -0.66 -3.32
CA HIS A 55 -8.92 -0.46 -4.53
C HIS A 55 -8.57 -1.52 -5.58
N PRO A 56 -8.86 -2.81 -5.34
CA PRO A 56 -8.52 -3.86 -6.31
C PRO A 56 -9.29 -3.67 -7.61
N ILE A 57 -8.65 -3.97 -8.74
CA ILE A 57 -9.25 -3.90 -10.07
C ILE A 57 -9.48 -5.31 -10.61
N GLN A 58 -10.60 -5.49 -11.31
CA GLN A 58 -10.93 -6.74 -11.99
C GLN A 58 -10.49 -6.63 -13.46
N LEU A 59 -9.60 -7.52 -13.87
CA LEU A 59 -9.21 -7.68 -15.26
C LEU A 59 -9.98 -8.85 -15.86
N VAL A 60 -10.44 -8.65 -17.08
CA VAL A 60 -11.18 -9.65 -17.86
C VAL A 60 -10.49 -9.74 -19.21
N GLY A 61 -10.19 -10.95 -19.66
CA GLY A 61 -9.56 -11.18 -20.95
C GLY A 61 -9.58 -12.64 -21.36
N ASP A 62 -9.44 -12.90 -22.64
CA ASP A 62 -9.46 -14.25 -23.20
C ASP A 62 -8.07 -14.86 -23.26
N ASP A 63 -7.97 -16.18 -23.09
CA ASP A 63 -6.73 -16.91 -23.37
C ASP A 63 -6.57 -17.21 -24.86
N HIS A 64 -5.42 -17.79 -25.23
CA HIS A 64 -5.13 -18.18 -26.62
C HIS A 64 -6.12 -19.23 -27.17
N GLY A 65 -6.87 -19.90 -26.31
CA GLY A 65 -7.92 -20.85 -26.68
C GLY A 65 -9.33 -20.24 -26.71
N GLY A 66 -9.45 -18.92 -26.54
CA GLY A 66 -10.74 -18.21 -26.56
C GLY A 66 -11.58 -18.39 -25.28
N ARG A 67 -11.01 -18.88 -24.18
CA ARG A 67 -11.72 -18.93 -22.90
C ARG A 67 -11.56 -17.62 -22.16
N GLN A 68 -12.66 -17.08 -21.66
CA GLN A 68 -12.67 -15.86 -20.87
C GLN A 68 -12.18 -16.12 -19.43
N HIS A 69 -11.18 -15.35 -19.01
CA HIS A 69 -10.60 -15.39 -17.67
C HIS A 69 -10.86 -14.10 -16.92
N THR A 70 -10.94 -14.20 -15.60
CA THR A 70 -11.10 -13.05 -14.73
C THR A 70 -10.11 -13.10 -13.58
N VAL A 71 -9.29 -12.06 -13.46
CA VAL A 71 -8.24 -11.95 -12.46
C VAL A 71 -8.41 -10.66 -11.68
N TRP A 72 -8.21 -10.72 -10.37
CA TRP A 72 -8.15 -9.54 -9.53
C TRP A 72 -6.70 -9.15 -9.31
N THR A 73 -6.39 -7.86 -9.45
CA THR A 73 -5.06 -7.33 -9.20
C THR A 73 -5.12 -6.01 -8.43
N ARG A 74 -3.96 -5.56 -7.95
CA ARG A 74 -3.82 -4.26 -7.28
C ARG A 74 -4.01 -3.12 -8.29
N CYS A 75 -4.52 -1.96 -7.85
CA CYS A 75 -4.68 -0.79 -8.73
C CYS A 75 -3.35 -0.16 -9.18
N ASN A 76 -2.26 -0.41 -8.45
CA ASN A 76 -0.94 0.14 -8.73
C ASN A 76 -0.91 1.69 -8.75
N ASN A 77 -1.87 2.36 -8.09
CA ASN A 77 -1.90 3.82 -8.03
C ASN A 77 -0.87 4.33 -7.02
N ARG A 78 0.05 5.17 -7.49
CA ARG A 78 1.12 5.78 -6.68
C ARG A 78 0.69 6.95 -5.80
N ARG A 79 -0.56 7.40 -5.89
CA ARG A 79 -1.07 8.54 -5.11
C ARG A 79 -1.66 8.03 -3.80
N ALA A 80 -1.07 8.42 -2.66
CA ALA A 80 -1.57 8.06 -1.33
C ALA A 80 -3.04 8.43 -1.12
N ALA A 81 -3.47 9.58 -1.67
CA ALA A 81 -4.87 10.01 -1.64
C ALA A 81 -5.84 9.08 -2.41
N VAL A 82 -5.34 8.29 -3.38
CA VAL A 82 -6.15 7.32 -4.11
C VAL A 82 -6.02 5.94 -3.50
N CYS A 83 -4.81 5.44 -3.22
CA CYS A 83 -4.63 4.13 -2.61
C CYS A 83 -3.42 4.15 -1.66
N PRO A 84 -3.64 4.26 -0.33
CA PRO A 84 -2.56 4.28 0.64
C PRO A 84 -1.66 3.04 0.56
N SER A 85 -2.24 1.84 0.45
CA SER A 85 -1.46 0.60 0.45
C SER A 85 -0.55 0.44 -0.77
N CYS A 86 -1.04 0.73 -1.98
CA CYS A 86 -0.20 0.69 -3.18
C CYS A 86 0.84 1.81 -3.20
N SER A 87 0.48 3.00 -2.69
CA SER A 87 1.42 4.12 -2.56
C SER A 87 2.56 3.81 -1.58
N ASP A 88 2.27 3.19 -0.43
CA ASP A 88 3.27 2.81 0.56
C ASP A 88 4.23 1.75 0.02
N LEU A 89 3.70 0.75 -0.71
CA LEU A 89 4.53 -0.25 -1.37
C LEU A 89 5.44 0.38 -2.41
N TYR A 90 4.89 1.24 -3.28
CA TYR A 90 5.67 1.99 -4.27
C TYR A 90 6.77 2.83 -3.63
N ALA A 91 6.47 3.51 -2.50
CA ALA A 91 7.44 4.31 -1.78
C ALA A 91 8.59 3.46 -1.22
N ARG A 92 8.30 2.27 -0.66
CA ARG A 92 9.33 1.33 -0.20
C ARG A 92 10.20 0.82 -1.35
N ASP A 93 9.59 0.43 -2.47
CA ASP A 93 10.33 -0.05 -3.64
C ASP A 93 11.22 1.06 -4.22
N THR A 94 10.69 2.28 -4.31
CA THR A 94 11.42 3.46 -4.79
C THR A 94 12.56 3.83 -3.85
N TRP A 95 12.38 3.70 -2.54
CA TRP A 95 13.44 3.96 -1.57
C TRP A 95 14.66 3.08 -1.84
N GLN A 96 14.47 1.80 -2.18
CA GLN A 96 15.60 0.90 -2.50
C GLN A 96 16.40 1.42 -3.71
N LEU A 97 15.71 1.91 -4.74
CA LEU A 97 16.34 2.48 -5.94
C LEU A 97 17.09 3.78 -5.63
N VAL A 98 16.45 4.68 -4.89
CA VAL A 98 17.05 5.98 -4.50
C VAL A 98 18.26 5.75 -3.60
N HIS A 99 18.14 4.88 -2.61
CA HIS A 99 19.24 4.52 -1.72
C HIS A 99 20.42 3.92 -2.50
N ALA A 100 20.16 2.96 -3.40
CA ALA A 100 21.20 2.35 -4.22
C ALA A 100 21.89 3.36 -5.16
N GLY A 101 21.14 4.26 -5.77
CA GLY A 101 21.69 5.32 -6.61
C GLY A 101 22.51 6.36 -5.83
N ALA A 102 22.02 6.76 -4.66
CA ALA A 102 22.69 7.75 -3.81
C ALA A 102 23.99 7.20 -3.19
N ALA A 103 23.99 5.94 -2.75
CA ALA A 103 25.17 5.31 -2.17
C ALA A 103 26.17 4.80 -3.23
N GLY A 104 25.67 4.25 -4.34
CA GLY A 104 26.47 3.57 -5.35
C GLY A 104 27.16 2.30 -4.82
N GLY A 105 27.74 1.51 -5.71
CA GLY A 105 28.60 0.37 -5.34
C GLY A 105 27.89 -0.84 -4.73
N HIS A 106 26.55 -0.86 -4.73
CA HIS A 106 25.75 -2.01 -4.28
C HIS A 106 24.49 -2.18 -5.15
N HIS A 107 23.78 -3.31 -5.02
CA HIS A 107 22.62 -3.65 -5.85
C HIS A 107 22.86 -3.49 -7.37
N ASN A 108 24.05 -3.87 -7.85
CA ASN A 108 24.49 -3.71 -9.25
C ASN A 108 24.51 -2.25 -9.77
N VAL A 109 24.53 -1.28 -8.86
CA VAL A 109 24.73 0.13 -9.19
C VAL A 109 26.23 0.42 -9.15
N HIS A 110 26.78 0.98 -10.24
CA HIS A 110 28.20 1.35 -10.29
C HIS A 110 28.51 2.45 -9.26
N ALA A 111 29.68 2.41 -8.61
CA ALA A 111 30.06 3.39 -7.60
C ALA A 111 30.06 4.84 -8.14
N GLU A 112 30.33 5.03 -9.43
CA GLU A 112 30.29 6.33 -10.11
C GLU A 112 28.87 6.95 -10.14
N VAL A 113 27.79 6.18 -9.98
CA VAL A 113 26.43 6.74 -9.98
C VAL A 113 26.23 7.71 -8.81
N ALA A 114 26.82 7.43 -7.65
CA ALA A 114 26.72 8.27 -6.47
C ALA A 114 27.28 9.68 -6.70
N SER A 115 28.35 9.82 -7.48
CA SER A 115 28.96 11.13 -7.76
C SER A 115 28.09 12.01 -8.66
N ARG A 116 27.22 11.39 -9.49
CA ARG A 116 26.22 12.08 -10.32
C ARG A 116 25.00 12.57 -9.55
N CYS A 117 24.80 12.04 -8.33
CA CYS A 117 23.71 12.42 -7.43
C CYS A 117 24.06 13.67 -6.57
N SER A 118 25.19 14.32 -6.85
CA SER A 118 25.47 15.65 -6.30
C SER A 118 24.55 16.67 -7.00
N LEU A 119 23.62 17.25 -6.24
CA LEU A 119 22.96 18.49 -6.64
C LEU A 119 24.06 19.53 -6.88
N ARG A 120 24.41 19.78 -8.14
CA ARG A 120 25.11 21.01 -8.53
C ARG A 120 24.14 22.16 -8.28
N GLY A 121 24.20 22.71 -7.08
CA GLY A 121 23.81 24.11 -6.83
C GLY A 121 24.87 25.04 -7.39
#